data_AF-A0A8I1KSY0-F1
#
_entry.id   AF-A0A8I1KSY0-F1
#
_cell.length_a   1.000
_cell.length_b   1.000
_cell.length_c   1.000
_cell.angle_alpha   90.00
_cell.angle_beta   90.00
_cell.angle_gamma   90.00
#
_symmetry.space_group_name_H-M   'P 1'
#
loop_
_entity.id
_entity.type
_entity.pdbx_description
1 polymer ?
#
loop_
_entity_poly.entity_id
_entity_poly.type
_entity_poly.pdbx_seq_one_letter_code
_entity_poly.pdbx_strand_id
1 'polypeptide(L)'
;YSATRTGMAQKNELYIRDLGYFRLQDFKSIQDKQGYYLSRLKLPTKIYRKEFETVVFKTKPAQLKPVYIQIHLEDIMKQLQPGQVYELHDVYVGSKDKLPTRIVVYRCTEEQKQKRLRDRAIREKKKGIT
;
A
#
# COMPACT_ATOMS: atom_id res chain seq x y z
N TYR A 1 -10.19 19.72 13.93
CA TYR A 1 -10.09 20.50 12.69
C TYR A 1 -9.31 19.72 11.63
N SER A 2 -9.99 19.05 10.70
CA SER A 2 -9.40 18.74 9.39
C SER A 2 -10.55 18.60 8.40
N ALA A 3 -10.99 19.76 7.91
CA ALA A 3 -11.93 19.81 6.81
C ALA A 3 -11.43 18.92 5.67
N THR A 4 -12.32 18.10 5.16
CA THR A 4 -12.16 17.15 4.07
C THR A 4 -11.79 17.93 2.80
N ARG A 5 -10.49 18.27 2.65
CA ARG A 5 -9.94 18.95 1.47
C ARG A 5 -10.02 18.12 0.19
N THR A 6 -10.62 16.92 0.23
CA THR A 6 -10.85 16.04 -0.92
C THR A 6 -11.72 16.70 -2.00
N GLY A 7 -12.54 17.70 -1.63
CA GLY A 7 -13.26 18.55 -2.58
C GLY A 7 -12.35 19.31 -3.55
N MET A 8 -11.13 19.66 -3.13
CA MET A 8 -10.15 20.44 -3.91
C MET A 8 -9.17 19.59 -4.72
N ALA A 9 -9.41 18.29 -4.87
CA ALA A 9 -8.55 17.51 -5.76
C ALA A 9 -8.62 18.09 -7.19
N GLN A 10 -7.47 18.52 -7.72
CA GLN A 10 -7.30 19.05 -9.09
C GLN A 10 -6.56 18.03 -9.94
N LYS A 11 -6.79 18.09 -11.25
CA LYS A 11 -6.12 17.25 -12.23
C LYS A 11 -4.61 17.52 -12.24
N ASN A 12 -3.81 16.46 -12.35
CA ASN A 12 -2.34 16.51 -12.41
C ASN A 12 -1.63 17.06 -11.14
N GLU A 13 -2.33 17.26 -10.02
CA GLU A 13 -1.69 17.63 -8.75
C GLU A 13 -1.17 16.40 -7.99
N LEU A 14 -0.10 16.58 -7.22
CA LEU A 14 0.47 15.55 -6.34
C LEU A 14 0.11 15.80 -4.87
N TYR A 15 -0.63 14.85 -4.28
CA TYR A 15 -0.99 14.87 -2.87
C TYR A 15 -0.05 14.00 -2.05
N ILE A 16 0.81 14.62 -1.23
CA ILE A 16 1.67 13.92 -0.26
C ILE A 16 1.05 14.05 1.13
N ARG A 17 0.63 12.92 1.72
CA ARG A 17 -0.03 12.91 3.04
C ARG A 17 0.42 11.72 3.85
N ASP A 18 0.51 11.92 5.17
CA ASP A 18 0.88 10.86 6.09
C ASP A 18 -0.30 9.91 6.35
N LEU A 19 -0.09 8.65 6.01
CA LEU A 19 -1.15 7.66 5.78
C LEU A 19 -1.39 6.81 7.03
N GLY A 20 -1.74 7.51 8.11
CA GLY A 20 -2.49 6.96 9.23
C GLY A 20 -3.98 7.28 9.15
N TYR A 21 -4.37 8.30 8.36
CA TYR A 21 -5.65 9.00 8.49
C TYR A 21 -6.49 9.09 7.20
N PHE A 22 -6.01 8.57 6.06
CA PHE A 22 -6.75 8.65 4.80
C PHE A 22 -7.72 7.47 4.63
N ARG A 23 -8.92 7.75 4.12
CA ARG A 23 -9.89 6.72 3.74
C ARG A 23 -9.65 6.31 2.29
N LEU A 24 -9.91 5.04 1.95
CA LEU A 24 -9.79 4.55 0.56
C LEU A 24 -10.64 5.37 -0.42
N GLN A 25 -11.78 5.88 0.04
CA GLN A 25 -12.65 6.77 -0.72
C GLN A 25 -11.94 8.06 -1.18
N ASP A 26 -11.08 8.63 -0.34
CA ASP A 26 -10.37 9.86 -0.68
C ASP A 26 -9.35 9.62 -1.82
N PHE A 27 -8.69 8.46 -1.82
CA PHE A 27 -7.81 8.05 -2.94
C PHE A 27 -8.59 7.80 -4.22
N LYS A 28 -9.76 7.17 -4.11
CA LYS A 28 -10.66 6.98 -5.25
C LYS A 28 -11.02 8.33 -5.88
N SER A 29 -11.42 9.31 -5.06
CA SER A 29 -11.72 10.66 -5.56
C SER A 29 -10.53 11.35 -6.23
N ILE A 30 -9.30 11.18 -5.72
CA ILE A 30 -8.09 11.72 -6.36
C ILE A 30 -7.85 11.04 -7.72
N GLN A 31 -7.98 9.72 -7.77
CA GLN A 31 -7.80 8.94 -8.99
C GLN A 31 -8.86 9.26 -10.05
N ASP A 32 -10.13 9.38 -9.66
CA ASP A 32 -11.24 9.75 -10.54
C ASP A 32 -11.01 11.14 -11.17
N LYS A 33 -10.34 12.04 -10.43
CA LYS A 33 -9.95 13.38 -10.88
C LYS A 33 -8.61 13.44 -11.62
N GLN A 34 -7.98 12.30 -11.90
CA GLN A 34 -6.66 12.21 -12.54
C GLN A 34 -5.55 12.93 -11.76
N GLY A 35 -5.66 12.95 -10.42
CA GLY A 35 -4.60 13.42 -9.53
C GLY A 35 -3.65 12.29 -9.12
N TYR A 36 -2.48 12.67 -8.65
CA TYR A 36 -1.47 11.75 -8.12
C TYR A 36 -1.44 11.80 -6.59
N TYR A 37 -1.11 10.70 -5.94
CA TYR A 37 -0.92 10.66 -4.49
C TYR A 37 0.30 9.83 -4.10
N LEU A 38 0.99 10.28 -3.06
CA LEU A 38 2.05 9.52 -2.39
C LEU A 38 1.73 9.44 -0.91
N SER A 39 1.72 8.21 -0.41
CA SER A 39 1.10 7.93 0.87
C SER A 39 1.69 6.65 1.47
N ARG A 40 1.96 6.68 2.78
CA ARG A 40 2.57 5.57 3.55
C ARG A 40 1.61 4.42 3.88
N LEU A 41 1.65 3.29 3.18
CA LEU A 41 0.72 2.19 3.43
C LEU A 41 0.67 1.75 4.92
N LYS A 42 -0.53 1.63 5.49
CA LYS A 42 -0.75 1.13 6.86
C LYS A 42 -0.58 -0.40 6.88
N LEU A 43 0.19 -0.94 7.82
CA LEU A 43 0.52 -2.37 7.92
C LEU A 43 -0.67 -3.38 7.88
N PRO A 44 -1.85 -3.14 8.50
CA PRO A 44 -2.95 -4.11 8.46
C PRO A 44 -3.75 -4.08 7.15
N THR A 45 -3.32 -3.31 6.15
CA THR A 45 -4.04 -3.17 4.89
C THR A 45 -3.82 -4.40 4.03
N LYS A 46 -4.91 -5.09 3.67
CA LYS A 46 -4.87 -6.25 2.77
C LYS A 46 -4.62 -5.79 1.33
N ILE A 47 -3.71 -6.47 0.66
CA ILE A 47 -3.35 -6.25 -0.73
C ILE A 47 -3.69 -7.50 -1.52
N TYR A 48 -4.21 -7.31 -2.72
CA TYR A 48 -4.60 -8.39 -3.61
C TYR A 48 -3.99 -8.21 -5.00
N ARG A 49 -3.64 -9.31 -5.65
CA ARG A 49 -3.41 -9.37 -7.08
C ARG A 49 -4.66 -9.87 -7.77
N LYS A 50 -4.99 -9.31 -8.92
CA LYS A 50 -6.04 -9.85 -9.78
C LYS A 50 -5.41 -10.83 -10.76
N GLU A 51 -5.84 -12.08 -10.70
CA GLU A 51 -5.51 -13.13 -11.65
C GLU A 51 -6.78 -13.66 -12.31
N PHE A 52 -6.65 -14.42 -13.40
CA PHE A 52 -7.78 -15.02 -14.09
C PHE A 52 -7.66 -16.54 -14.02
N GLU A 53 -8.66 -17.20 -13.46
CA GLU A 53 -8.73 -18.65 -13.42
C GLU A 53 -9.79 -19.16 -14.40
N THR A 54 -9.47 -20.26 -15.08
CA THR A 54 -10.41 -20.97 -15.96
C THR A 54 -11.34 -21.82 -15.11
N VAL A 55 -12.62 -21.45 -15.06
CA VAL A 55 -13.65 -22.28 -14.43
C VAL A 55 -14.29 -23.14 -15.51
N VAL A 56 -14.05 -24.44 -15.44
CA VAL A 56 -14.67 -25.43 -16.31
C VAL A 56 -15.95 -25.94 -15.64
N PHE A 57 -17.09 -25.74 -16.30
CA PHE A 57 -18.35 -26.34 -15.88
C PHE A 57 -18.62 -27.57 -16.75
N LYS A 58 -19.15 -28.65 -16.18
CA LYS A 58 -19.48 -29.88 -16.93
C LYS A 58 -20.44 -29.65 -18.11
N THR A 59 -21.19 -28.55 -18.09
CA THR A 59 -22.27 -28.24 -19.04
C THR A 59 -22.07 -26.96 -19.84
N LYS A 60 -20.96 -26.20 -19.62
CA LYS A 60 -20.71 -24.92 -20.31
C LYS A 60 -19.25 -24.81 -20.76
N PRO A 61 -18.97 -24.06 -21.84
CA PRO A 61 -17.60 -23.76 -22.25
C PRO A 61 -16.83 -23.09 -21.10
N ALA A 62 -15.52 -23.34 -21.06
CA ALA A 62 -14.64 -22.79 -20.04
C ALA A 62 -14.75 -21.25 -20.00
N GLN A 63 -14.95 -20.69 -18.80
CA GLN A 63 -15.04 -19.25 -18.61
C GLN A 63 -13.87 -18.79 -17.74
N LEU A 64 -13.19 -17.72 -18.18
CA LEU A 64 -12.20 -17.03 -17.37
C LEU A 64 -12.91 -16.16 -16.34
N LYS A 65 -12.67 -16.39 -15.06
CA LYS A 65 -13.19 -15.56 -13.97
C LYS A 65 -12.03 -14.84 -13.26
N PRO A 66 -12.20 -13.55 -12.93
CA PRO A 66 -11.20 -12.83 -12.14
C PRO A 66 -11.22 -13.32 -10.69
N VAL A 67 -10.06 -13.73 -10.19
CA VAL A 67 -9.82 -14.14 -8.81
C VAL A 67 -8.86 -13.16 -8.16
N TYR A 68 -9.12 -12.80 -6.90
CA TYR A 68 -8.27 -11.89 -6.15
C TYR A 68 -7.45 -12.68 -5.14
N ILE A 69 -6.16 -12.84 -5.41
CA ILE A 69 -5.23 -13.57 -4.56
C ILE A 69 -4.57 -12.59 -3.60
N GLN A 70 -4.60 -12.88 -2.30
CA GLN A 70 -3.99 -12.00 -1.31
C GLN A 70 -2.46 -12.06 -1.40
N ILE A 71 -1.81 -10.91 -1.45
CA ILE A 71 -0.35 -10.80 -1.39
C ILE A 71 0.06 -10.43 0.03
N HIS A 72 1.02 -11.18 0.58
CA HIS A 72 1.68 -10.84 1.84
C HIS A 72 2.94 -10.02 1.56
N LEU A 73 2.92 -8.74 1.96
CA LEU A 73 4.08 -7.86 1.83
C LEU A 73 5.32 -8.38 2.57
N GLU A 74 5.11 -9.10 3.68
CA GLU A 74 6.20 -9.69 4.46
C GLU A 74 7.06 -10.65 3.63
N ASP A 75 6.44 -11.46 2.77
CA ASP A 75 7.16 -12.43 1.95
C ASP A 75 7.96 -11.74 0.85
N ILE A 76 7.40 -10.68 0.25
CA ILE A 76 8.13 -9.81 -0.68
C ILE A 76 9.32 -9.15 0.03
N MET A 77 9.10 -8.62 1.23
CA MET A 77 10.15 -7.96 2.01
C MET A 77 11.28 -8.88 2.44
N LYS A 78 11.02 -10.19 2.63
CA LYS A 78 12.06 -11.19 2.92
C LYS A 78 12.94 -11.48 1.71
N GLN A 79 12.38 -11.39 0.50
CA GLN A 79 13.11 -11.63 -0.75
C GLN A 79 13.97 -10.43 -1.18
N LEU A 80 13.66 -9.23 -0.69
CA LEU A 80 14.36 -7.99 -1.04
C LEU A 80 15.69 -7.83 -0.30
N GLN A 81 16.72 -7.44 -1.05
CA GLN A 81 18.01 -7.07 -0.47
C GLN A 81 17.92 -5.72 0.27
N PRO A 82 18.70 -5.49 1.33
CA PRO A 82 18.78 -4.18 1.98
C PRO A 82 19.11 -3.05 0.99
N GLY A 83 18.30 -2.00 0.96
CA GLY A 83 18.43 -0.88 0.01
C GLY A 83 17.69 -1.06 -1.32
N GLN A 84 17.12 -2.24 -1.60
CA GLN A 84 16.40 -2.49 -2.84
C GLN A 84 15.00 -1.86 -2.81
N VAL A 85 14.59 -1.33 -3.98
CA VAL A 85 13.23 -0.85 -4.27
C VAL A 85 12.51 -1.87 -5.13
N TYR A 86 11.25 -2.11 -4.84
CA TYR A 86 10.37 -2.98 -5.62
C TYR A 86 9.02 -2.33 -5.86
N GLU A 87 8.60 -2.28 -7.12
CA GLU A 87 7.33 -1.66 -7.53
C GLU A 87 6.30 -2.72 -7.92
N LEU A 88 5.08 -2.55 -7.40
CA LEU A 88 3.91 -3.38 -7.67
C LEU A 88 2.85 -2.51 -8.36
N HIS A 89 2.61 -2.74 -9.65
CA HIS A 89 1.69 -1.92 -10.46
C HIS A 89 0.25 -2.45 -10.44
N ASP A 90 0.05 -3.77 -10.51
CA ASP A 90 -1.28 -4.40 -10.66
C ASP A 90 -1.83 -4.94 -9.33
N VAL A 91 -1.81 -4.10 -8.30
CA VAL A 91 -2.28 -4.47 -6.97
C VAL A 91 -3.52 -3.70 -6.55
N TYR A 92 -4.35 -4.37 -5.77
CA TYR A 92 -5.64 -3.88 -5.29
C TYR A 92 -5.59 -3.77 -3.78
N VAL A 93 -5.88 -2.59 -3.26
CA VAL A 93 -5.75 -2.27 -1.85
C VAL A 93 -7.12 -2.22 -1.18
N GLY A 94 -7.25 -2.89 -0.04
CA GLY A 94 -8.48 -2.94 0.75
C GLY A 94 -9.33 -4.18 0.48
N SER A 95 -9.99 -4.67 1.52
CA SER A 95 -10.81 -5.90 1.46
C SER A 95 -12.14 -5.69 0.73
N LYS A 96 -12.80 -4.54 0.95
CA LYS A 96 -14.11 -4.21 0.37
C LYS A 96 -13.97 -3.47 -0.96
N ASP A 97 -13.29 -2.32 -0.94
CA ASP A 97 -13.27 -1.40 -2.07
C ASP A 97 -12.31 -1.83 -3.19
N LYS A 98 -11.28 -2.63 -2.87
CA LYS A 98 -10.25 -3.14 -3.80
C LYS A 98 -9.81 -2.06 -4.79
N LEU A 99 -9.22 -0.98 -4.29
CA LEU A 99 -8.77 0.14 -5.13
C LEU A 99 -7.51 -0.28 -5.89
N PRO A 100 -7.47 -0.20 -7.24
CA PRO A 100 -6.25 -0.45 -7.99
C PRO A 100 -5.24 0.67 -7.71
N THR A 101 -4.10 0.32 -7.12
CA THR A 101 -3.09 1.27 -6.63
C THR A 101 -1.70 0.73 -6.90
N ARG A 102 -0.76 1.59 -7.30
CA ARG A 102 0.66 1.23 -7.34
C ARG A 102 1.27 1.26 -5.93
N ILE A 103 1.98 0.22 -5.54
CA ILE A 103 2.72 0.15 -4.28
C ILE A 103 4.21 0.15 -4.56
N VAL A 104 4.95 1.01 -3.85
CA VAL A 104 6.41 1.03 -3.88
C VAL A 104 6.92 0.54 -2.52
N VAL A 105 7.67 -0.55 -2.53
CA VAL A 105 8.28 -1.15 -1.35
C VAL A 105 9.76 -0.84 -1.35
N TYR A 106 10.25 -0.26 -0.27
CA TYR A 106 11.68 0.00 -0.07
C TYR A 106 12.18 -0.76 1.16
N ARG A 107 13.18 -1.62 0.97
CA ARG A 107 13.86 -2.30 2.07
C ARG A 107 14.93 -1.39 2.66
N CYS A 108 14.82 -1.08 3.95
CA CYS A 108 15.82 -0.26 4.63
C CYS A 108 17.21 -0.92 4.62
N THR A 109 18.27 -0.10 4.53
CA THR A 109 19.65 -0.59 4.68
C THR A 109 19.97 -0.92 6.14
N GLU A 110 21.00 -1.73 6.37
CA GLU A 110 21.40 -2.08 7.74
C GLU A 110 21.89 -0.84 8.52
N GLU A 111 22.56 0.12 7.88
CA GLU A 111 22.93 1.39 8.50
C GLU A 111 21.72 2.19 8.97
N GLN A 112 20.69 2.29 8.11
CA GLN A 112 19.43 2.96 8.45
C GLN A 112 18.73 2.27 9.62
N LYS A 113 18.78 0.93 9.66
CA LYS A 113 18.22 0.13 10.75
C LYS A 113 18.98 0.34 12.06
N GLN A 114 20.32 0.31 12.05
CA GLN A 114 21.14 0.59 13.22
C GLN A 114 20.93 2.01 13.75
N LYS A 115 20.82 3.01 12.87
CA LYS A 115 20.48 4.38 13.26
C LYS A 115 19.13 4.45 13.97
N ARG A 116 18.09 3.79 13.42
CA ARG A 116 16.76 3.72 14.06
C ARG A 116 16.77 3.03 15.42
N LEU A 117 17.54 1.96 15.58
CA LEU A 117 17.68 1.27 16.88
C LEU A 117 18.34 2.17 17.93
N ARG A 118 19.41 2.90 17.54
CA ARG A 118 20.06 3.88 18.41
C ARG A 118 19.12 5.02 18.82
N ASP A 119 18.42 5.60 17.86
CA ASP A 119 17.45 6.69 18.12
C ASP A 119 16.28 6.25 19.01
N ARG A 120 15.90 4.96 18.92
CA ARG A 120 14.88 4.36 19.77
C ARG A 120 15.39 4.21 21.20
N ALA A 121 16.58 3.64 21.38
CA ALA A 121 17.19 3.47 22.70
C ALA A 121 17.39 4.82 23.41
N ILE A 122 17.81 5.86 22.69
CA ILE A 122 17.93 7.22 23.25
C ILE A 122 16.57 7.76 23.70
N ARG A 123 15.51 7.54 22.91
CA ARG A 123 14.15 7.99 23.26
C ARG A 123 13.56 7.23 24.44
N GLU A 124 13.78 5.93 24.55
CA GLU A 124 13.29 5.11 25.66
C GLU A 124 14.00 5.49 26.96
N LYS A 125 15.33 5.68 26.93
CA LYS A 125 16.09 6.24 28.07
C LYS A 125 15.57 7.61 28.50
N LYS A 126 15.28 8.52 27.56
CA LYS A 126 14.69 9.84 27.86
C LYS A 126 13.28 9.77 28.45
N LYS A 127 12.55 8.67 28.21
CA LYS A 127 11.19 8.45 28.75
C LYS A 127 11.20 7.69 30.08
N GLY A 128 12.37 7.32 30.62
CA GLY A 128 12.49 6.61 31.89
C GLY A 128 12.01 5.16 31.85
N ILE A 129 11.79 4.59 30.66
CA ILE A 129 11.46 3.17 30.50
C ILE A 129 12.80 2.44 30.40
N THR A 130 13.17 1.77 31.49
CA THR A 130 14.39 0.94 31.60
C THR A 130 14.02 -0.51 31.44
#